data_AF-A0A6J7AFR1-F1
#
_entry.id   AF-A0A6J7AFR1-F1
#
_cell.length_a   1.000
_cell.length_b   1.000
_cell.length_c   1.000
_cell.angle_alpha   90.00
_cell.angle_beta   90.00
_cell.angle_gamma   90.00
#
_symmetry.space_group_name_H-M   'P 1'
#
loop_
_entity.id
_entity.type
_entity.pdbx_description
1 polymer ?
#
loop_
_entity_poly.entity_id
_entity_poly.type
_entity_poly.pdbx_seq_one_letter_code
_entity_poly.pdbx_strand_id
1 'polypeptide(L)'
;MRTPTYVNQYVVNRRHLHPGIAGGLSGAPDHCMVGDEEAAPTVVNHLLDTGEQLVYRFGGGGGWGNPLDRDPAAVLDDVWDEYVSIEGARHDYGVVVTGALADMSLAIDAEATESERRARR
;
A
#
# COMPACT_ATOMS: atom_id res chain seq x y z
N MET A 1 -14.15 24.38 27.55
CA MET A 1 -14.82 24.68 26.26
C MET A 1 -13.91 24.18 25.16
N ARG A 2 -14.34 23.21 24.35
CA ARG A 2 -13.58 22.80 23.15
C ARG A 2 -13.93 23.77 22.03
N THR A 3 -12.91 24.25 21.33
CA THR A 3 -13.09 25.09 20.14
C THR A 3 -13.66 24.22 19.01
N PRO A 4 -14.67 24.68 18.26
CA PRO A 4 -15.14 23.95 17.09
C PRO A 4 -13.98 23.79 16.08
N THR A 5 -13.78 22.56 15.61
CA THR A 5 -12.76 22.22 14.62
C THR A 5 -13.43 21.93 13.29
N TYR A 6 -13.13 22.74 12.29
CA TYR A 6 -13.59 22.53 10.93
C TYR A 6 -12.46 21.93 10.09
N VAL A 7 -12.78 20.92 9.29
CA VAL A 7 -11.83 20.28 8.37
C VAL A 7 -12.20 20.54 6.92
N ASN A 8 -11.15 20.76 6.12
CA ASN A 8 -11.21 20.82 4.68
C ASN A 8 -10.21 19.78 4.16
N GLN A 9 -10.69 18.82 3.37
CA GLN A 9 -9.87 17.73 2.87
C GLN A 9 -10.19 17.45 1.41
N TYR A 10 -9.16 17.34 0.59
CA TYR A 10 -9.26 16.88 -0.79
C TYR A 10 -8.67 15.48 -0.89
N VAL A 11 -9.36 14.59 -1.60
CA VAL A 11 -8.89 13.22 -1.85
C VAL A 11 -8.50 13.12 -3.31
N VAL A 12 -7.20 13.16 -3.58
CA VAL A 12 -6.64 13.41 -4.92
C VAL A 12 -5.83 12.24 -5.48
N ASN A 13 -6.23 10.99 -5.20
CA ASN A 13 -5.65 9.80 -5.84
C ASN A 13 -6.61 8.59 -5.67
N ARG A 14 -7.91 8.81 -5.83
CA ARG A 14 -8.95 7.77 -5.63
C ARG A 14 -9.50 7.19 -6.93
N ARG A 15 -9.69 8.03 -7.94
CA ARG A 15 -10.22 7.64 -9.26
C ARG A 15 -9.11 7.44 -10.30
N HIS A 16 -8.15 8.36 -10.31
CA HIS A 16 -7.01 8.33 -11.22
C HIS A 16 -5.78 8.04 -10.37
N LEU A 17 -5.43 6.75 -10.34
CA LEU A 17 -4.30 6.26 -9.57
C LEU A 17 -3.00 6.78 -10.15
N HIS A 18 -1.98 6.97 -9.31
CA HIS A 18 -0.63 7.19 -9.79
C HIS A 18 -0.20 6.02 -10.70
N PRO A 19 0.03 6.25 -12.00
CA PRO A 19 0.27 5.18 -12.94
C PRO A 19 1.67 4.62 -12.75
N GLY A 20 1.80 3.30 -12.89
CA GLY A 20 3.11 2.68 -13.04
C GLY A 20 3.74 3.02 -14.40
N ILE A 21 5.07 3.06 -14.43
CA ILE A 21 5.85 3.44 -15.61
C ILE A 21 6.79 2.30 -16.00
N ALA A 22 7.06 2.16 -17.30
CA ALA A 22 7.99 1.15 -17.84
C ALA A 22 7.66 -0.30 -17.43
N GLY A 23 6.37 -0.65 -17.30
CA GLY A 23 5.92 -1.97 -16.86
C GLY A 23 5.59 -2.07 -15.37
N GLY A 24 5.74 -0.97 -14.62
CA GLY A 24 5.33 -0.89 -13.22
C GLY A 24 3.81 -0.93 -13.03
N LEU A 25 3.39 -1.36 -11.84
CA LEU A 25 1.99 -1.35 -11.42
C LEU A 25 1.57 0.04 -10.94
N SER A 26 0.30 0.37 -11.09
CA SER A 26 -0.27 1.58 -10.51
C SER A 26 -0.33 1.49 -8.99
N GLY A 27 -0.21 2.64 -8.32
CA GLY A 27 -0.33 2.73 -6.87
C GLY A 27 -1.74 2.42 -6.38
N ALA A 28 -1.86 2.08 -5.09
CA ALA A 28 -3.15 1.91 -4.44
C ALA A 28 -3.94 3.24 -4.38
N PRO A 29 -5.28 3.19 -4.36
CA PRO A 29 -6.11 4.37 -4.17
C PRO A 29 -5.95 4.96 -2.75
N ASP A 30 -6.13 6.27 -2.66
CA ASP A 30 -6.33 6.95 -1.38
C ASP A 30 -7.75 6.68 -0.86
N HIS A 31 -7.84 6.48 0.46
CA HIS A 31 -9.11 6.37 1.19
C HIS A 31 -9.16 7.41 2.29
N CYS A 32 -10.29 8.09 2.42
CA CYS A 32 -10.48 9.06 3.50
C CYS A 32 -11.82 8.79 4.16
N MET A 33 -11.83 8.68 5.48
CA MET A 33 -13.03 8.52 6.29
C MET A 33 -13.26 9.76 7.13
N VAL A 34 -14.51 10.14 7.33
CA VAL A 34 -14.94 11.13 8.33
C VAL A 34 -15.98 10.44 9.20
N GLY A 35 -15.66 10.27 10.48
CA GLY A 35 -16.37 9.33 11.34
C GLY A 35 -16.26 7.91 10.76
N ASP A 36 -17.40 7.27 10.57
CA ASP A 36 -17.51 5.91 9.99
C ASP A 36 -17.86 5.92 8.49
N GLU A 37 -17.95 7.11 7.87
CA GLU A 37 -18.33 7.26 6.47
C GLU A 37 -17.15 7.59 5.56
N GLU A 38 -17.15 7.03 4.35
CA GLU A 38 -16.14 7.34 3.35
C GLU A 38 -16.38 8.75 2.79
N ALA A 39 -15.37 9.59 2.91
CA ALA A 39 -15.41 10.98 2.52
C ALA A 39 -15.68 11.14 1.01
N ALA A 40 -16.39 12.21 0.66
CA ALA A 40 -16.43 12.70 -0.71
C ALA A 40 -15.02 13.14 -1.18
N PRO A 41 -14.75 13.20 -2.50
CA PRO A 41 -13.47 13.68 -3.02
C PRO A 41 -13.08 15.09 -2.56
N THR A 42 -14.06 15.87 -2.09
CA THR A 42 -13.87 17.22 -1.55
C THR A 42 -14.77 17.38 -0.34
N VAL A 43 -14.15 17.51 0.83
CA VAL A 43 -14.79 17.83 2.11
C VAL A 43 -14.44 19.29 2.43
N VAL A 44 -15.46 20.12 2.66
CA VAL A 44 -15.27 21.56 2.93
C VAL A 44 -16.09 21.95 4.15
N ASN A 45 -15.47 22.68 5.07
CA ASN A 45 -16.08 23.20 6.30
C ASN A 45 -16.88 22.15 7.10
N HIS A 46 -16.40 20.90 7.12
CA HIS A 46 -17.03 19.86 7.92
C HIS A 46 -16.68 20.09 9.40
N LEU A 47 -17.69 20.26 10.24
CA LEU A 47 -17.51 20.38 11.70
C LEU A 47 -17.35 18.99 12.27
N LEU A 48 -16.19 18.70 12.86
CA LEU A 48 -15.96 17.42 13.52
C LEU A 48 -16.62 17.41 14.90
N ASP A 49 -17.41 16.36 15.15
CA ASP A 49 -17.99 16.12 16.46
C ASP A 49 -16.96 15.58 17.47
N THR A 50 -17.30 15.69 18.75
CA THR A 50 -16.39 15.22 19.80
C THR A 50 -16.24 13.70 19.73
N GLY A 51 -15.02 13.25 19.41
CA GLY A 51 -14.68 11.83 19.29
C GLY A 51 -14.72 11.33 17.85
N GLU A 52 -15.25 12.12 16.92
CA GLU A 52 -15.18 11.85 15.50
C GLU A 52 -13.74 12.03 14.98
N GLN A 53 -13.39 11.26 13.95
CA GLN A 53 -12.06 11.25 13.38
C GLN A 53 -12.13 11.46 11.87
N LEU A 54 -11.16 12.20 11.35
CA LEU A 54 -10.83 12.15 9.94
C LEU A 54 -9.63 11.22 9.78
N VAL A 55 -9.81 10.10 9.08
CA VAL A 55 -8.76 9.10 8.85
C VAL A 55 -8.42 9.08 7.37
N TYR A 56 -7.24 9.59 7.02
CA TYR A 56 -6.73 9.54 5.66
C TYR A 56 -5.70 8.41 5.53
N ARG A 57 -5.99 7.43 4.69
CA ARG A 57 -5.08 6.36 4.29
C ARG A 57 -4.57 6.69 2.90
N PHE A 58 -3.34 7.18 2.87
CA PHE A 58 -2.66 7.50 1.63
C PHE A 58 -2.37 6.21 0.87
N GLY A 59 -2.71 6.22 -0.42
CA GLY A 59 -2.21 5.25 -1.36
C GLY A 59 -0.73 5.49 -1.67
N GLY A 60 -0.14 4.53 -2.37
CA GLY A 60 1.23 4.63 -2.86
C GLY A 60 1.34 5.39 -4.19
N GLY A 61 2.58 5.66 -4.59
CA GLY A 61 2.90 6.02 -5.97
C GLY A 61 2.78 4.82 -6.92
N GLY A 62 2.88 5.08 -8.22
CA GLY A 62 3.06 4.03 -9.22
C GLY A 62 4.49 3.49 -9.21
N GLY A 63 4.65 2.20 -9.49
CA GLY A 63 5.95 1.54 -9.57
C GLY A 63 6.70 1.83 -10.88
N TRP A 64 7.99 1.48 -10.90
CA TRP A 64 8.84 1.55 -12.09
C TRP A 64 9.38 0.17 -12.47
N GLY A 65 9.27 -0.20 -13.75
CA GLY A 65 9.77 -1.49 -14.23
C GLY A 65 8.83 -2.65 -13.90
N ASN A 66 9.04 -3.80 -14.53
CA ASN A 66 8.28 -5.00 -14.21
C ASN A 66 8.61 -5.49 -12.78
N PRO A 67 7.63 -5.64 -11.88
CA PRO A 67 7.87 -6.14 -10.52
C PRO A 67 8.57 -7.51 -10.45
N LEU A 68 8.34 -8.38 -11.43
CA LEU A 68 8.97 -9.71 -11.47
C LEU A 68 10.48 -9.66 -11.75
N ASP A 69 11.01 -8.49 -12.13
CA ASP A 69 12.43 -8.27 -12.36
C ASP A 69 13.13 -7.61 -11.16
N ARG A 70 12.38 -7.25 -10.09
CA ARG A 70 12.97 -6.73 -8.84
C ARG A 70 13.82 -7.81 -8.17
N ASP A 71 14.95 -7.41 -7.58
CA ASP A 71 15.81 -8.31 -6.82
C ASP A 71 15.03 -8.93 -5.64
N PRO A 72 14.92 -10.27 -5.54
CA PRO A 72 14.26 -10.94 -4.43
C PRO A 72 14.79 -10.53 -3.05
N ALA A 73 16.10 -10.25 -2.92
CA ALA A 73 16.68 -9.80 -1.66
C ALA A 73 16.14 -8.43 -1.24
N ALA A 74 16.05 -7.48 -2.18
CA ALA A 74 15.45 -6.18 -1.91
C ALA A 74 13.95 -6.28 -1.57
N VAL A 75 13.22 -7.24 -2.16
CA VAL A 75 11.83 -7.51 -1.77
C VAL A 75 11.76 -8.07 -0.36
N LEU A 76 12.67 -8.97 0.05
CA LEU A 76 12.72 -9.47 1.42
C LEU A 76 13.00 -8.33 2.41
N ASP A 77 13.90 -7.41 2.09
CA ASP A 77 14.14 -6.21 2.89
C ASP A 77 12.86 -5.35 3.01
N ASP A 78 12.12 -5.17 1.91
CA ASP A 78 10.81 -4.48 1.95
C ASP A 78 9.78 -5.22 2.86
N VAL A 79 9.88 -6.54 3.02
CA VAL A 79 9.06 -7.32 3.97
C VAL A 79 9.53 -7.12 5.41
N TRP A 80 10.85 -7.09 5.64
CA TRP A 80 11.40 -6.77 6.96
C TRP A 80 11.01 -5.37 7.44
N ASP A 81 10.98 -4.40 6.52
CA ASP A 81 10.59 -3.01 6.78
C ASP A 81 9.07 -2.80 6.83
N GLU A 82 8.28 -3.87 6.69
CA GLU A 82 6.81 -3.85 6.69
C GLU A 82 6.19 -2.98 5.58
N TYR A 83 6.96 -2.63 4.55
CA TYR A 83 6.45 -1.96 3.35
C TYR A 83 5.67 -2.90 2.44
N VAL A 84 6.04 -4.18 2.45
CA VAL A 84 5.41 -5.24 1.66
C VAL A 84 5.05 -6.38 2.60
N SER A 85 3.83 -6.92 2.52
CA SER A 85 3.49 -8.13 3.29
C SER A 85 4.11 -9.37 2.65
N ILE A 86 4.20 -10.48 3.39
CA ILE A 86 4.64 -11.78 2.84
C ILE A 86 3.77 -12.18 1.64
N GLU A 87 2.45 -12.00 1.75
CA GLU A 87 1.51 -12.25 0.67
C GLU A 87 1.72 -11.29 -0.51
N GLY A 88 2.01 -10.02 -0.23
CA GLY A 88 2.33 -8.99 -1.23
C GLY A 88 3.61 -9.31 -2.00
N ALA A 89 4.64 -9.79 -1.32
CA ALA A 89 5.90 -10.22 -1.94
C ALA A 89 5.65 -11.29 -3.02
N ARG A 90 4.81 -12.27 -2.71
CA ARG A 90 4.42 -13.30 -3.68
C ARG A 90 3.47 -12.76 -4.73
N HIS A 91 2.46 -11.98 -4.35
CA HIS A 91 1.43 -11.48 -5.25
C HIS A 91 2.00 -10.52 -6.30
N ASP A 92 2.77 -9.52 -5.88
CA ASP A 92 3.24 -8.46 -6.78
C ASP A 92 4.59 -8.80 -7.42
N TYR A 93 5.52 -9.36 -6.66
CA TYR A 93 6.91 -9.56 -7.11
C TYR A 93 7.26 -11.01 -7.45
N GLY A 94 6.34 -11.95 -7.21
CA GLY A 94 6.59 -13.39 -7.37
C GLY A 94 7.65 -13.94 -6.42
N VAL A 95 7.95 -13.23 -5.32
CA VAL A 95 8.95 -13.65 -4.32
C VAL A 95 8.26 -14.41 -3.22
N VAL A 96 8.69 -15.65 -3.00
CA VAL A 96 8.13 -16.51 -1.95
C VAL A 96 8.98 -16.34 -0.70
N VAL A 97 8.38 -15.74 0.33
CA VAL A 97 9.00 -15.55 1.66
C VAL A 97 8.41 -16.58 2.62
N THR A 98 9.29 -17.19 3.41
CA THR A 98 8.96 -18.15 4.48
C THR A 98 9.34 -17.56 5.83
N GLY A 99 8.84 -18.16 6.91
CA GLY A 99 9.06 -17.66 8.28
C GLY A 99 8.05 -16.59 8.68
N ALA A 100 8.35 -15.85 9.74
CA ALA A 100 7.51 -14.76 10.23
C ALA A 100 8.36 -13.57 10.70
N LEU A 101 7.77 -12.38 10.68
CA LEU A 101 8.41 -11.19 11.22
C LEU A 101 8.58 -11.30 12.75
N ALA A 102 7.56 -11.86 13.43
CA ALA A 102 7.48 -11.95 14.89
C ALA A 102 8.57 -12.84 15.52
N ASP A 103 9.07 -13.86 14.81
CA ASP A 103 10.13 -14.75 15.28
C ASP A 103 11.49 -14.46 14.63
N MET A 104 11.57 -13.36 13.87
CA MET A 104 12.74 -12.94 13.12
C MET A 104 13.32 -14.05 12.22
N SER A 105 12.47 -14.79 11.52
CA SER A 105 12.89 -15.94 10.69
C SER A 105 12.67 -15.75 9.18
N LEU A 106 12.34 -14.54 8.71
CA LEU A 106 12.01 -14.34 7.29
C LEU A 106 13.18 -14.72 6.38
N ALA A 107 12.89 -15.55 5.38
CA ALA A 107 13.85 -16.00 4.39
C ALA A 107 13.18 -16.23 3.03
N ILE A 108 13.93 -16.00 1.95
CA ILE A 108 13.49 -16.29 0.58
C ILE A 108 13.56 -17.79 0.33
N ASP A 109 12.47 -18.36 -0.17
CA ASP A 109 12.49 -19.65 -0.86
C ASP A 109 12.88 -19.41 -2.32
N ALA A 110 14.16 -19.66 -2.64
CA ALA A 110 14.72 -19.37 -3.95
C ALA A 110 14.11 -20.26 -5.05
N GLU A 111 13.84 -21.54 -4.76
CA GLU A 111 13.27 -22.47 -5.73
C GLU A 111 11.81 -22.12 -6.03
N ALA A 112 11.02 -21.87 -4.98
CA ALA A 112 9.63 -21.46 -5.14
C ALA A 112 9.51 -20.10 -5.83
N THR A 113 10.40 -19.14 -5.53
CA THR A 113 10.46 -17.83 -6.19
C THR A 113 10.75 -17.98 -7.69
N GLU A 114 11.74 -18.78 -8.07
CA GLU A 114 12.07 -19.01 -9.48
C GLU A 114 10.92 -19.71 -10.22
N SER A 115 10.28 -20.69 -9.59
CA SER A 115 9.12 -21.38 -10.14
C SER A 115 7.92 -20.42 -10.35
N GLU A 116 7.61 -19.60 -9.34
CA GLU A 116 6.52 -18.62 -9.38
C GLU A 116 6.76 -17.57 -10.48
N ARG A 117 7.97 -17.02 -10.57
CA ARG A 117 8.32 -16.03 -11.61
C ARG A 117 8.31 -16.65 -13.01
N ARG A 118 8.76 -17.89 -13.16
CA ARG A 118 8.70 -18.61 -14.45
C ARG A 118 7.28 -18.87 -14.91
N ALA A 119 6.37 -19.19 -13.98
CA ALA A 119 4.97 -19.45 -14.32
C ALA A 119 4.19 -18.20 -14.76
N ARG A 120 4.67 -16.99 -14.42
CA ARG A 120 4.02 -15.71 -14.71
C ARG A 120 4.61 -14.94 -15.89
N ARG A 121 5.76 -15.39 -16.42
CA ARG A 121 6.42 -14.84 -17.61
C ARG A 121 5.94 -15.56 -18.86
#